data_AF-A0A3C1YCR5-F1
#
_entry.id   AF-A0A3C1YCR5-F1
#
_cell.length_a   1.000
_cell.length_b   1.000
_cell.length_c   1.000
_cell.angle_alpha   90.00
_cell.angle_beta   90.00
_cell.angle_gamma   90.00
#
_symmetry.space_group_name_H-M   'P 1'
#
loop_
_entity.id
_entity.type
_entity.pdbx_description
1 polymer ?
#
loop_
_entity_poly.entity_id
_entity_poly.type
_entity_poly.pdbx_seq_one_letter_code
_entity_poly.pdbx_strand_id
1 'polypeptide(L)'
;MSYRVRRKFTGSKFSVDGQICKVFLEPKCKYRDDFYLWNVGFAVGKSNRQINDWYQGRKNKRARSLQGKIVGRSGTKILRKAYEEVFKLRWKIEPGDAICIACTSGKPDQQFRVFWRWLGRHLDIVGNFDTRNYYWYRPPNPTDPVWNHFNIRGLIPANPLIETTGSVYFDCFSVLPKVQDSLLSTEQITDLLFPVSTTGPFLEMPT
;
A
#
# COMPACT_ATOMS: atom_id res chain seq x y z
N MET A 1 -20.80 -17.99 -9.10
CA MET A 1 -19.35 -18.31 -9.11
C MET A 1 -18.60 -17.16 -8.44
N SER A 2 -18.14 -17.31 -7.20
CA SER A 2 -17.30 -16.28 -6.56
C SER A 2 -15.91 -16.31 -7.20
N TYR A 3 -15.57 -15.29 -7.99
CA TYR A 3 -14.23 -15.14 -8.55
C TYR A 3 -13.22 -15.00 -7.41
N ARG A 4 -12.46 -16.07 -7.11
CA ARG A 4 -11.45 -16.05 -6.05
C ARG A 4 -10.24 -15.26 -6.53
N VAL A 5 -10.15 -14.01 -6.10
CA VAL A 5 -9.04 -13.10 -6.39
C VAL A 5 -7.72 -13.74 -5.97
N ARG A 6 -6.89 -14.12 -6.95
CA ARG A 6 -5.59 -14.75 -6.70
C ARG A 6 -4.52 -13.68 -6.52
N ARG A 7 -4.28 -13.32 -5.26
CA ARG A 7 -3.22 -12.39 -4.86
C ARG A 7 -1.85 -13.03 -5.11
N LYS A 8 -1.02 -12.37 -5.90
CA LYS A 8 0.33 -12.84 -6.26
C LYS A 8 1.37 -11.83 -5.81
N PHE A 9 2.50 -12.35 -5.34
CA PHE A 9 3.69 -11.56 -5.11
C PHE A 9 4.01 -10.69 -6.33
N THR A 10 4.26 -9.40 -6.09
CA THR A 10 4.58 -8.42 -7.12
C THR A 10 5.76 -7.58 -6.66
N GLY A 11 6.54 -7.02 -7.57
CA GLY A 11 7.64 -6.14 -7.19
C GLY A 11 8.15 -5.29 -8.33
N SER A 12 8.99 -4.31 -7.98
CA SER A 12 9.71 -3.45 -8.92
C SER A 12 11.21 -3.47 -8.58
N LYS A 13 12.04 -3.30 -9.60
CA LYS A 13 13.50 -3.22 -9.46
C LYS A 13 13.98 -1.96 -10.17
N PHE A 14 14.93 -1.27 -9.55
CA PHE A 14 15.55 -0.08 -10.11
C PHE A 14 16.99 0.05 -9.61
N SER A 15 17.76 0.98 -10.19
CA SER A 15 19.15 1.24 -9.82
C SER A 15 19.33 2.70 -9.40
N VAL A 16 20.12 2.94 -8.37
CA VAL A 16 20.51 4.28 -7.90
C VAL A 16 21.98 4.23 -7.49
N ASP A 17 22.81 5.12 -8.01
CA ASP A 17 24.24 5.22 -7.70
C ASP A 17 24.99 3.86 -7.78
N GLY A 18 24.64 3.03 -8.78
CA GLY A 18 25.24 1.70 -8.98
C GLY A 18 24.76 0.61 -7.99
N GLN A 19 23.77 0.91 -7.13
CA GLN A 19 23.14 -0.05 -6.24
C GLN A 19 21.81 -0.54 -6.81
N ILE A 20 21.56 -1.84 -6.70
CA ILE A 20 20.29 -2.45 -7.08
C ILE A 20 19.31 -2.29 -5.93
N CYS A 21 18.16 -1.71 -6.23
CA CYS A 21 17.06 -1.55 -5.31
C CYS A 21 15.88 -2.42 -5.75
N LYS A 22 15.19 -3.03 -4.80
CA LYS A 22 14.01 -3.85 -5.07
C LYS A 22 12.91 -3.57 -4.05
N VAL A 23 11.72 -3.27 -4.56
CA VAL A 23 10.48 -3.15 -3.79
C VAL A 23 9.65 -4.40 -4.04
N PHE A 24 9.08 -4.92 -2.97
CA PHE A 24 8.30 -6.15 -2.93
C PHE A 24 6.92 -5.86 -2.34
N LEU A 25 5.89 -6.47 -2.92
CA LEU A 25 4.54 -6.54 -2.40
C LEU A 25 4.17 -8.01 -2.27
N GLU A 26 4.01 -8.47 -1.03
CA GLU A 26 3.67 -9.85 -0.71
C GLU A 26 2.36 -9.90 0.06
N PRO A 27 1.35 -10.68 -0.36
CA PRO A 27 0.14 -10.85 0.42
C PRO A 27 0.49 -11.57 1.73
N LYS A 28 0.24 -10.93 2.87
CA LYS A 28 0.64 -11.42 4.20
C LYS A 28 -0.47 -12.23 4.85
N CYS A 29 -1.62 -11.60 5.07
CA CYS A 29 -2.75 -12.22 5.76
C CYS A 29 -4.06 -11.54 5.38
N LYS A 30 -5.18 -12.24 5.61
CA LYS A 30 -6.49 -11.58 5.68
C LYS A 30 -6.54 -10.75 6.96
N TYR A 31 -7.03 -9.52 6.87
CA TYR A 31 -7.30 -8.69 8.04
C TYR A 31 -8.80 -8.45 8.24
N ARG A 32 -9.59 -8.65 7.19
CA ARG A 32 -11.06 -8.69 7.20
C ARG A 32 -11.55 -9.73 6.19
N ASP A 33 -12.83 -10.05 6.24
CA ASP A 33 -13.43 -10.91 5.23
C ASP A 33 -13.23 -10.29 3.84
N ASP A 34 -12.79 -11.13 2.91
CA ASP A 34 -12.43 -10.79 1.53
C ASP A 34 -11.29 -9.78 1.30
N PHE A 35 -10.75 -9.13 2.33
CA PHE A 35 -9.65 -8.16 2.23
C PHE A 35 -8.33 -8.66 2.81
N TYR A 36 -7.22 -8.32 2.14
CA TYR A 36 -5.87 -8.73 2.51
C TYR A 36 -4.95 -7.57 2.86
N LEU A 37 -4.06 -7.84 3.79
CA LEU A 37 -2.93 -7.01 4.12
C LEU A 37 -1.73 -7.48 3.31
N TRP A 38 -1.11 -6.55 2.59
CA TRP A 38 0.08 -6.75 1.79
C TRP A 38 1.29 -6.19 2.52
N ASN A 39 2.34 -6.98 2.69
CA ASN A 39 3.59 -6.50 3.23
C ASN A 39 4.44 -5.83 2.14
N VAL A 40 4.93 -4.63 2.43
CA VAL A 40 5.89 -3.92 1.57
C VAL A 40 7.30 -4.21 2.07
N GLY A 41 8.08 -4.90 1.24
CA GLY A 41 9.51 -5.09 1.46
C GLY A 41 10.32 -4.09 0.64
N PHE A 42 11.44 -3.61 1.19
CA PHE A 42 12.42 -2.82 0.44
C PHE A 42 13.84 -3.26 0.75
N ALA A 43 14.64 -3.50 -0.29
CA ALA A 43 16.03 -3.92 -0.14
C ALA A 43 16.96 -3.20 -1.12
N VAL A 44 18.18 -2.92 -0.66
CA VAL A 44 19.23 -2.22 -1.41
C VAL A 44 20.51 -3.05 -1.38
N GLY A 45 20.94 -3.60 -2.51
CA GLY A 45 22.11 -4.48 -2.58
C GLY A 45 23.00 -4.24 -3.79
N LYS A 46 24.11 -4.96 -3.85
CA LYS A 46 25.06 -4.95 -4.98
C LYS A 46 24.69 -5.93 -6.09
N SER A 47 23.81 -6.90 -5.80
CA SER A 47 23.40 -7.93 -6.76
C SER A 47 22.00 -8.46 -6.45
N ASN A 48 21.31 -8.97 -7.48
CA ASN A 48 20.01 -9.64 -7.32
C ASN A 48 20.08 -10.83 -6.36
N ARG A 49 21.17 -11.61 -6.41
CA ARG A 49 21.36 -12.78 -5.56
C ARG A 49 21.46 -12.38 -4.08
N GLN A 50 22.15 -11.29 -3.77
CA GLN A 50 22.23 -10.76 -2.40
C GLN A 50 20.84 -10.35 -1.87
N ILE A 51 20.06 -9.64 -2.67
CA ILE A 51 18.71 -9.19 -2.32
C ILE A 51 17.77 -10.38 -2.11
N ASN A 52 17.80 -11.36 -3.01
CA ASN A 52 16.95 -12.55 -2.90
C ASN A 52 17.35 -13.44 -1.70
N ASP A 53 18.64 -13.59 -1.43
CA ASP A 53 19.12 -14.32 -0.25
C ASP A 53 18.61 -13.68 1.05
N TRP A 54 18.60 -12.34 1.13
CA TRP A 54 18.03 -11.60 2.26
C TRP A 54 16.52 -11.75 2.35
N TYR A 55 15.80 -11.61 1.23
CA TYR A 55 14.35 -11.78 1.19
C TYR A 55 13.92 -13.18 1.67
N GLN A 56 14.69 -14.21 1.31
CA GLN A 56 14.46 -15.60 1.75
C GLN A 56 14.98 -15.89 3.16
N GLY A 57 15.47 -14.89 3.90
CA GLY A 57 15.97 -15.08 5.27
C GLY A 57 17.21 -15.97 5.38
N ARG A 58 18.01 -16.13 4.31
CA ARG A 58 19.17 -17.02 4.32
C ARG A 58 20.24 -16.51 5.28
N LYS A 59 20.82 -17.38 6.11
CA LYS A 59 21.85 -17.03 7.11
C LYS A 59 23.28 -16.89 6.54
N ASN A 60 23.43 -16.36 5.33
CA ASN A 60 24.75 -16.25 4.67
C ASN A 60 25.38 -14.84 4.82
N LYS A 61 26.68 -14.71 4.51
CA LYS A 61 27.41 -13.42 4.63
C LYS A 61 26.79 -12.30 3.78
N ARG A 62 26.21 -12.66 2.62
CA ARG A 62 25.62 -11.70 1.67
C ARG A 62 24.33 -11.09 2.22
N ALA A 63 23.42 -11.92 2.73
CA ALA A 63 22.20 -11.48 3.39
C ALA A 63 22.48 -10.65 4.65
N ARG A 64 23.40 -11.12 5.53
CA ARG A 64 23.79 -10.37 6.73
C ARG A 64 24.35 -8.99 6.41
N SER A 65 25.11 -8.86 5.32
CA SER A 65 25.68 -7.57 4.92
C SER A 65 24.66 -6.51 4.50
N LEU A 66 23.38 -6.86 4.30
CA LEU A 66 22.31 -5.91 3.97
C LEU A 66 21.72 -5.20 5.19
N GLN A 67 21.74 -5.82 6.37
CA GLN A 67 21.07 -5.28 7.57
C GLN A 67 21.68 -3.95 8.09
N GLY A 68 22.93 -3.62 7.70
CA GLY A 68 23.64 -2.44 8.20
C GLY A 68 23.95 -1.33 7.18
N LYS A 69 23.48 -1.42 5.92
CA LYS A 69 24.04 -0.60 4.81
C LYS A 69 23.21 0.59 4.32
N ILE A 70 22.10 0.93 4.95
CA ILE A 70 21.30 2.11 4.55
C ILE A 70 21.56 3.27 5.52
N VAL A 71 22.80 3.78 5.55
CA VAL A 71 23.15 5.00 6.30
C VAL A 71 24.08 5.87 5.44
N GLY A 72 23.58 7.00 4.93
CA GLY A 72 24.36 7.95 4.11
C GLY A 72 23.52 8.81 3.14
N ARG A 73 24.15 9.77 2.43
CA ARG A 73 23.49 10.70 1.49
C ARG A 73 22.77 10.00 0.32
N SER A 74 23.34 8.91 -0.21
CA SER A 74 22.65 8.08 -1.21
C SER A 74 21.40 7.41 -0.64
N GLY A 75 21.35 7.16 0.67
CA GLY A 75 20.19 6.60 1.36
C GLY A 75 18.92 7.42 1.15
N THR A 76 18.98 8.75 1.22
CA THR A 76 17.81 9.60 1.01
C THR A 76 17.27 9.53 -0.42
N LYS A 77 18.15 9.56 -1.44
CA LYS A 77 17.75 9.42 -2.85
C LYS A 77 17.10 8.06 -3.11
N ILE A 78 17.71 7.01 -2.56
CA ILE A 78 17.24 5.64 -2.66
C ILE A 78 15.86 5.50 -2.01
N LEU A 79 15.68 6.02 -0.79
CA LEU A 79 14.40 5.97 -0.07
C LEU A 79 13.32 6.73 -0.83
N ARG A 80 13.60 7.96 -1.32
CA ARG A 80 12.65 8.70 -2.15
C ARG A 80 12.20 7.88 -3.36
N LYS A 81 13.14 7.28 -4.09
CA LYS A 81 12.82 6.45 -5.26
C LYS A 81 12.05 5.19 -4.89
N ALA A 82 12.42 4.56 -3.77
CA ALA A 82 11.69 3.41 -3.24
C ALA A 82 10.23 3.75 -2.95
N TYR A 83 9.97 4.90 -2.36
CA TYR A 83 8.61 5.35 -2.10
C TYR A 83 7.86 5.62 -3.40
N GLU A 84 8.42 6.37 -4.35
CA GLU A 84 7.79 6.55 -5.67
C GLU A 84 7.39 5.19 -6.30
N GLU A 85 8.22 4.17 -6.15
CA GLU A 85 7.91 2.82 -6.64
C GLU A 85 6.84 2.11 -5.80
N VAL A 86 6.82 2.25 -4.46
CA VAL A 86 5.73 1.76 -3.60
C VAL A 86 4.39 2.40 -4.00
N PHE A 87 4.36 3.71 -4.19
CA PHE A 87 3.15 4.45 -4.59
C PHE A 87 2.64 4.08 -5.99
N LYS A 88 3.52 3.66 -6.91
CA LYS A 88 3.09 3.07 -8.18
C LYS A 88 2.56 1.65 -7.99
N LEU A 89 3.27 0.84 -7.20
CA LEU A 89 2.94 -0.57 -7.01
C LEU A 89 1.67 -0.80 -6.20
N ARG A 90 1.31 0.12 -5.28
CA ARG A 90 0.09 0.01 -4.46
C ARG A 90 -1.18 -0.11 -5.31
N TRP A 91 -1.18 0.43 -6.53
CA TRP A 91 -2.32 0.32 -7.46
C TRP A 91 -2.52 -1.07 -8.08
N LYS A 92 -1.59 -2.00 -7.86
CA LYS A 92 -1.73 -3.38 -8.35
C LYS A 92 -2.55 -4.28 -7.42
N ILE A 93 -2.97 -3.80 -6.25
CA ILE A 93 -3.38 -4.67 -5.14
C ILE A 93 -4.88 -4.97 -4.95
N GLU A 94 -5.82 -4.88 -5.87
CA GLU A 94 -7.26 -5.08 -5.56
C GLU A 94 -7.92 -4.06 -4.59
N PRO A 95 -9.07 -3.48 -4.94
CA PRO A 95 -9.77 -2.52 -4.08
C PRO A 95 -10.12 -3.09 -2.69
N GLY A 96 -10.03 -2.26 -1.66
CA GLY A 96 -10.23 -2.62 -0.26
C GLY A 96 -9.08 -3.38 0.39
N ASP A 97 -8.10 -3.90 -0.35
CA ASP A 97 -6.87 -4.41 0.26
C ASP A 97 -6.02 -3.26 0.83
N ALA A 98 -5.17 -3.58 1.81
CA ALA A 98 -4.29 -2.62 2.45
C ALA A 98 -2.82 -3.01 2.24
N ILE A 99 -1.93 -2.03 2.14
CA ILE A 99 -0.48 -2.25 2.27
C ILE A 99 -0.02 -1.89 3.68
N CYS A 100 0.94 -2.64 4.18
CA CYS A 100 1.66 -2.39 5.41
C CYS A 100 3.14 -2.17 5.08
N ILE A 101 3.69 -1.03 5.49
CA ILE A 101 5.11 -0.71 5.39
C ILE A 101 5.69 -0.77 6.80
N ALA A 102 6.35 -1.89 7.11
CA ALA A 102 6.98 -2.09 8.40
C ALA A 102 8.40 -1.50 8.44
N CYS A 103 8.70 -0.70 9.46
CA CYS A 103 10.05 -0.17 9.66
C CYS A 103 10.95 -1.20 10.34
N THR A 104 11.54 -2.11 9.56
CA THR A 104 12.38 -3.21 10.08
C THR A 104 13.90 -2.98 9.90
N SER A 105 14.34 -1.74 9.70
CA SER A 105 15.78 -1.45 9.60
C SER A 105 16.51 -1.64 10.93
N GLY A 106 17.85 -1.59 10.92
CA GLY A 106 18.65 -1.60 12.15
C GLY A 106 18.43 -0.40 13.09
N LYS A 107 17.74 0.65 12.63
CA LYS A 107 17.31 1.81 13.44
C LYS A 107 15.84 2.14 13.15
N PRO A 108 14.89 1.31 13.62
CA PRO A 108 13.49 1.37 13.20
C PRO A 108 12.83 2.69 13.59
N ASP A 109 13.11 3.25 14.77
CA ASP A 109 12.59 4.55 15.21
C ASP A 109 13.03 5.72 14.32
N GLN A 110 14.28 5.68 13.86
CA GLN A 110 14.81 6.72 12.98
C GLN A 110 14.19 6.61 11.60
N GLN A 111 14.08 5.38 11.07
CA GLN A 111 13.41 5.10 9.80
C GLN A 111 11.95 5.56 9.84
N PHE A 112 11.23 5.22 10.91
CA PHE A 112 9.85 5.62 11.11
C PHE A 112 9.73 7.15 11.09
N ARG A 113 10.44 7.87 11.97
CA ARG A 113 10.33 9.34 12.03
C ARG A 113 10.68 10.05 10.72
N VAL A 114 11.72 9.59 10.02
CA VAL A 114 12.09 10.14 8.71
C VAL A 114 10.97 9.92 7.69
N PHE A 115 10.37 8.73 7.71
CA PHE A 115 9.29 8.41 6.79
C PHE A 115 8.00 9.18 7.12
N TRP A 116 7.62 9.29 8.40
CA TRP A 116 6.47 10.09 8.82
C TRP A 116 6.56 11.54 8.37
N ARG A 117 7.75 12.15 8.48
CA ARG A 117 7.98 13.53 8.02
C ARG A 117 7.75 13.69 6.52
N TRP A 118 8.06 12.67 5.72
CA TRP A 118 7.84 12.68 4.28
C TRP A 118 6.38 12.39 3.94
N LEU A 119 5.75 11.48 4.68
CA LEU A 119 4.34 11.11 4.57
C LEU A 119 3.37 12.14 5.14
N GLY A 120 3.81 13.14 5.89
CA GLY A 120 2.93 14.20 6.43
C GLY A 120 2.20 15.03 5.36
N ARG A 121 2.43 14.76 4.07
CA ARG A 121 1.70 15.31 2.91
C ARG A 121 0.62 14.38 2.37
N HIS A 122 0.50 13.17 2.91
CA HIS A 122 -0.40 12.11 2.48
C HIS A 122 -1.34 11.78 3.63
N LEU A 123 -2.51 12.41 3.63
CA LEU A 123 -3.52 12.19 4.66
C LEU A 123 -4.18 10.80 4.55
N ASP A 124 -3.98 10.12 3.42
CA ASP A 124 -4.45 8.75 3.14
C ASP A 124 -3.59 7.64 3.80
N ILE A 125 -2.53 8.01 4.53
CA ILE A 125 -1.61 7.05 5.15
C ILE A 125 -1.70 7.12 6.67
N VAL A 126 -1.99 5.97 7.28
CA VAL A 126 -2.15 5.82 8.73
C VAL A 126 -0.85 5.28 9.33
N GLY A 127 -0.29 5.98 10.31
CA GLY A 127 0.89 5.55 11.05
C GLY A 127 0.54 4.93 12.39
N ASN A 128 1.09 3.76 12.70
CA ASN A 128 1.07 3.15 14.02
C ASN A 128 2.43 3.39 14.71
N PHE A 129 2.46 4.23 15.74
CA PHE A 129 3.70 4.59 16.44
C PHE A 129 4.24 3.45 17.31
N ASP A 130 3.37 2.60 17.87
CA ASP A 130 3.78 1.49 18.74
C ASP A 130 4.48 0.39 17.95
N THR A 131 3.87 0.00 16.81
CA THR A 131 4.42 -1.04 15.94
C THR A 131 5.38 -0.50 14.88
N ARG A 132 5.46 0.84 14.74
CA ARG A 132 6.28 1.55 13.73
C ARG A 132 5.95 1.14 12.29
N ASN A 133 4.66 0.95 12.04
CA ASN A 133 4.12 0.54 10.74
C ASN A 133 3.32 1.67 10.10
N TYR A 134 3.27 1.66 8.78
CA TYR A 134 2.37 2.52 8.00
C TYR A 134 1.39 1.68 7.22
N TYR A 135 0.17 2.18 7.12
CA TYR A 135 -0.92 1.53 6.41
C TYR A 135 -1.48 2.46 5.36
N TRP A 136 -1.77 1.91 4.19
CA TRP A 136 -2.56 2.58 3.16
C TRP A 136 -3.60 1.60 2.65
N TYR A 137 -4.84 2.06 2.55
CA TYR A 137 -5.97 1.27 2.10
C TYR A 137 -6.29 1.66 0.67
N ARG A 138 -6.43 0.67 -0.22
CA ARG A 138 -6.83 0.96 -1.60
C ARG A 138 -8.31 1.30 -1.62
N PRO A 139 -8.71 2.47 -2.14
CA PRO A 139 -10.12 2.83 -2.23
C PRO A 139 -10.94 1.83 -3.09
N PRO A 140 -12.22 1.60 -2.76
CA PRO A 140 -12.90 2.11 -1.57
C PRO A 140 -12.47 1.35 -0.30
N ASN A 141 -12.60 2.01 0.85
CA ASN A 141 -12.26 1.43 2.14
C ASN A 141 -13.18 0.23 2.42
N PRO A 142 -12.69 -0.80 3.13
CA PRO A 142 -13.49 -1.98 3.48
C PRO A 142 -14.80 -1.69 4.23
N THR A 143 -14.86 -0.57 4.95
CA THR A 143 -16.03 -0.15 5.74
C THR A 143 -17.10 0.55 4.90
N ASP A 144 -16.81 0.88 3.65
CA ASP A 144 -17.71 1.72 2.88
C ASP A 144 -19.00 0.97 2.50
N PRO A 145 -20.18 1.63 2.59
CA PRO A 145 -21.45 0.99 2.28
C PRO A 145 -21.56 0.57 0.80
N VAL A 146 -20.71 1.13 -0.07
CA VAL A 146 -20.63 0.81 -1.50
C VAL A 146 -20.44 -0.69 -1.76
N TRP A 147 -19.74 -1.41 -0.86
CA TRP A 147 -19.54 -2.85 -0.98
C TRP A 147 -20.82 -3.66 -0.86
N ASN A 148 -21.85 -3.14 -0.21
CA ASN A 148 -23.13 -3.85 -0.04
C ASN A 148 -23.91 -3.86 -1.36
N HIS A 149 -23.94 -2.74 -2.07
CA HIS A 149 -24.83 -2.51 -3.20
C HIS A 149 -24.16 -2.70 -4.57
N PHE A 150 -22.83 -2.57 -4.65
CA PHE A 150 -22.12 -2.53 -5.92
C PHE A 150 -21.00 -3.57 -6.02
N ASN A 151 -20.77 -4.02 -7.25
CA ASN A 151 -19.52 -4.64 -7.67
C ASN A 151 -18.50 -3.52 -7.93
N ILE A 152 -17.35 -3.60 -7.26
CA ILE A 152 -16.31 -2.58 -7.34
C ILE A 152 -15.28 -2.97 -8.39
N ARG A 153 -14.93 -2.04 -9.27
CA ARG A 153 -13.80 -2.15 -10.20
C ARG A 153 -12.74 -1.12 -9.85
N GLY A 154 -11.55 -1.59 -9.50
CA GLY A 154 -10.43 -0.71 -9.20
C GLY A 154 -9.95 0.05 -10.44
N LEU A 155 -9.76 1.36 -10.30
CA LEU A 155 -9.14 2.22 -11.29
C LEU A 155 -7.75 2.65 -10.79
N ILE A 156 -6.94 3.18 -11.71
CA ILE A 156 -5.67 3.81 -11.39
C ILE A 156 -5.81 5.27 -11.82
N PRO A 157 -5.65 6.23 -10.90
CA PRO A 157 -5.76 7.64 -11.25
C PRO A 157 -4.66 8.04 -12.23
N ALA A 158 -4.89 9.12 -12.98
CA ALA A 158 -3.93 9.63 -13.96
C ALA A 158 -2.53 9.89 -13.36
N ASN A 159 -2.48 10.34 -12.10
CA ASN A 159 -1.26 10.43 -11.33
C ASN A 159 -1.30 9.47 -10.13
N PRO A 160 -0.61 8.31 -10.15
CA PRO A 160 -0.66 7.32 -9.07
C PRO A 160 0.04 7.78 -7.77
N LEU A 161 0.80 8.88 -7.82
CA LEU A 161 1.60 9.38 -6.70
C LEU A 161 0.84 10.37 -5.80
N ILE A 162 -0.34 10.84 -6.19
CA ILE A 162 -1.11 11.77 -5.37
C ILE A 162 -1.79 11.05 -4.20
N GLU A 163 -2.12 11.80 -3.15
CA GLU A 163 -2.98 11.30 -2.08
C GLU A 163 -4.39 11.00 -2.61
N THR A 164 -5.02 10.00 -2.04
CA THR A 164 -6.35 9.53 -2.47
C THR A 164 -7.48 10.07 -1.58
N THR A 165 -7.35 11.30 -1.07
CA THR A 165 -8.34 11.94 -0.19
C THR A 165 -9.27 12.88 -0.97
N GLY A 166 -10.37 13.29 -0.33
CA GLY A 166 -11.31 14.26 -0.91
C GLY A 166 -11.94 13.76 -2.21
N SER A 167 -12.00 14.63 -3.22
CA SER A 167 -12.62 14.30 -4.51
C SER A 167 -11.88 13.19 -5.28
N VAL A 168 -10.56 13.09 -5.11
CA VAL A 168 -9.71 12.09 -5.78
C VAL A 168 -10.05 10.66 -5.35
N TYR A 169 -10.65 10.50 -4.16
CA TYR A 169 -11.04 9.20 -3.63
C TYR A 169 -11.93 8.41 -4.59
N PHE A 170 -12.93 9.07 -5.18
CA PHE A 170 -13.90 8.44 -6.07
C PHE A 170 -13.34 8.17 -7.47
N ASP A 171 -12.25 8.84 -7.86
CA ASP A 171 -11.55 8.58 -9.12
C ASP A 171 -10.78 7.24 -9.11
N CYS A 172 -10.66 6.63 -7.93
CA CYS A 172 -9.85 5.43 -7.70
C CYS A 172 -10.60 4.12 -7.98
N PHE A 173 -11.92 4.17 -8.20
CA PHE A 173 -12.74 2.99 -8.47
C PHE A 173 -14.00 3.36 -9.27
N SER A 174 -14.58 2.38 -9.95
CA SER A 174 -15.94 2.49 -10.50
C SER A 174 -16.85 1.44 -9.88
N VAL A 175 -18.14 1.76 -9.85
CA VAL A 175 -19.19 0.94 -9.25
C VAL A 175 -20.09 0.39 -10.35
N LEU A 176 -20.50 -0.87 -10.21
CA LEU A 176 -21.49 -1.52 -11.07
C LEU A 176 -22.58 -2.13 -10.18
N PRO A 177 -23.87 -1.85 -10.39
CA PRO A 177 -24.93 -2.46 -9.57
C PRO A 177 -24.83 -3.98 -9.56
N LYS A 178 -25.03 -4.60 -8.38
CA LYS A 178 -25.01 -6.07 -8.26
C LYS A 178 -26.23 -6.73 -8.92
N VAL A 179 -27.36 -6.02 -8.98
CA VAL A 179 -28.62 -6.50 -9.54
C VAL A 179 -28.98 -5.58 -10.72
N GLN A 180 -29.19 -6.16 -11.91
CA GLN A 180 -29.56 -5.40 -13.11
C GLN A 180 -30.94 -4.71 -12.98
N ASP A 181 -31.82 -5.22 -12.10
CA ASP A 181 -33.19 -4.71 -11.90
C ASP A 181 -33.32 -3.67 -10.78
N SER A 182 -32.28 -3.42 -9.97
CA SER A 182 -32.30 -2.30 -9.05
C SER A 182 -31.88 -1.04 -9.79
N LEU A 183 -32.86 -0.37 -10.41
CA LEU A 183 -32.73 0.99 -10.94
C LEU A 183 -32.52 1.97 -9.77
N LEU A 184 -31.36 1.91 -9.13
CA LEU A 184 -30.93 3.00 -8.26
C LEU A 184 -30.77 4.22 -9.15
N SER A 185 -31.46 5.32 -8.81
CA SER A 185 -31.28 6.58 -9.51
C SER A 185 -29.83 7.07 -9.34
N THR A 186 -29.34 7.87 -10.29
CA THR A 186 -28.02 8.50 -10.20
C THR A 186 -27.84 9.27 -8.88
N GLU A 187 -28.92 9.86 -8.38
CA GLU A 187 -28.97 10.54 -7.08
C GLU A 187 -28.75 9.57 -5.91
N GLN A 188 -29.42 8.41 -5.89
CA GLN A 188 -29.20 7.39 -4.86
C GLN A 188 -27.77 6.83 -4.86
N ILE A 189 -27.16 6.70 -6.04
CA ILE A 189 -25.74 6.30 -6.16
C ILE A 189 -24.85 7.39 -5.57
N THR A 190 -25.17 8.65 -5.83
CA THR A 190 -24.43 9.81 -5.32
C THR A 190 -24.57 9.91 -3.81
N ASP A 191 -25.78 9.76 -3.25
CA ASP A 191 -26.03 9.78 -1.80
C ASP A 191 -25.30 8.64 -1.07
N LEU A 192 -25.19 7.46 -1.70
CA LEU A 192 -24.44 6.34 -1.14
C LEU A 192 -22.91 6.54 -1.20
N LEU A 193 -22.42 7.32 -2.17
CA LEU A 193 -21.00 7.65 -2.32
C LEU A 193 -20.61 8.83 -1.43
N PHE A 194 -21.52 9.77 -1.19
CA PHE A 194 -21.31 10.97 -0.38
C PHE A 194 -22.21 10.95 0.87
N PRO A 195 -22.06 10.00 1.81
CA PRO A 195 -22.73 10.14 3.09
C PRO A 195 -22.24 11.44 3.73
N VAL A 196 -23.19 12.32 4.05
CA VAL A 196 -22.98 13.64 4.63
C VAL A 196 -21.87 13.59 5.68
N SER A 197 -20.76 14.26 5.36
CA SER A 197 -19.54 14.37 6.16
C SER A 197 -19.84 14.52 7.65
N THR A 198 -19.71 13.43 8.41
CA THR A 198 -19.59 13.50 9.87
C THR A 198 -18.53 12.50 10.28
N THR A 199 -17.36 13.05 10.63
CA THR A 199 -16.18 12.36 11.17
C THR A 199 -15.58 11.27 10.28
N GLY A 200 -14.39 11.53 9.72
CA GLY A 200 -13.64 10.54 8.97
C GLY A 200 -13.55 9.21 9.73
N PRO A 201 -13.63 8.06 9.04
CA PRO A 201 -13.70 6.77 9.71
C PRO A 201 -12.50 6.63 10.64
N PHE A 202 -12.77 6.29 11.90
CA PHE A 202 -11.79 5.71 12.79
C PHE A 202 -11.34 4.42 12.10
N LEU A 203 -10.24 4.50 11.33
CA LEU A 203 -9.66 3.35 10.64
C LEU A 203 -9.15 2.42 11.74
N GLU A 204 -9.93 1.39 12.05
CA GLU A 204 -9.45 0.28 12.88
C GLU A 204 -8.18 -0.25 12.24
N MET A 205 -7.08 -0.10 12.97
CA MET A 205 -5.82 -0.65 12.52
C MET A 205 -5.91 -2.17 12.57
N PRO A 206 -5.45 -2.87 11.52
CA PRO A 206 -5.45 -4.33 11.52
C PRO A 206 -4.61 -4.81 12.71
N THR A 207 -5.27 -5.49 13.64
CA THR A 207 -4.68 -6.14 14.82
C THR A 207 -3.79 -7.32 14.41
#